data_AF-A0A023FCS4-F1
#
_entry.id   AF-A0A023FCS4-F1
#
_cell.length_a   1.000
_cell.length_b   1.000
_cell.length_c   1.000
_cell.angle_alpha   90.00
_cell.angle_beta   90.00
_cell.angle_gamma   90.00
#
_symmetry.space_group_name_H-M   'P 1'
#
loop_
_entity.id
_entity.type
_entity.pdbx_description
1 polymer ?
#
loop_
_entity_poly.entity_id
_entity_poly.type
_entity_poly.pdbx_seq_one_letter_code
_entity_poly.pdbx_strand_id
1 'polypeptide(L)'
;MNSRTSLMLLAFIASTLVLVQAAQRRKEPRKNVVLWTDFTASGDDCRLNYFGNCTYRNKDPCFCLPPRPSGRNRLPSYFYSPRHRRCKKTRYALDLGCNSFERLEECSKTCETRRPRPRPE
;
A
#
# COMPACT_ATOMS: atom_id res chain seq x y z
N MET A 1 23.83 -39.71 28.17
CA MET A 1 23.45 -38.33 27.81
C MET A 1 22.33 -37.90 28.73
N ASN A 2 22.57 -36.90 29.58
CA ASN A 2 21.70 -36.60 30.71
C ASN A 2 20.44 -35.88 30.24
N SER A 3 19.26 -36.39 30.58
CA SER A 3 17.94 -35.86 30.18
C SER A 3 17.80 -34.33 30.31
N ARG A 4 18.46 -33.73 31.31
CA ARG A 4 18.47 -32.28 31.56
C ARG A 4 19.18 -31.45 30.49
N THR A 5 20.25 -31.97 29.87
CA THR A 5 20.97 -31.22 28.81
C THR A 5 20.19 -31.22 27.50
N SER A 6 19.45 -32.29 27.22
CA SER A 6 18.55 -32.37 26.06
C SER A 6 17.39 -31.37 26.16
N LEU A 7 16.83 -31.20 27.36
CA LEU A 7 15.71 -30.30 27.61
C LEU A 7 16.12 -28.82 27.47
N MET A 8 17.31 -28.47 27.98
CA MET A 8 17.88 -27.13 27.82
C MET A 8 18.14 -26.78 26.34
N LEU A 9 18.65 -27.74 25.56
CA LEU A 9 18.90 -27.53 24.13
C LEU A 9 17.59 -27.28 23.36
N LEU A 10 16.55 -28.05 23.64
CA LEU A 10 15.24 -27.88 23.01
C LEU A 10 14.60 -26.52 23.34
N ALA A 11 14.69 -26.05 24.59
CA ALA A 11 14.18 -24.74 24.99
C ALA A 11 14.91 -23.58 24.28
N PHE A 12 16.22 -23.73 24.06
CA PHE A 12 17.02 -22.75 23.32
C PHE A 12 16.63 -22.71 21.83
N ILE A 13 16.43 -23.88 21.21
CA ILE A 13 15.97 -23.99 19.83
C ILE A 13 14.57 -23.38 19.67
N ALA A 14 13.64 -23.67 20.57
CA ALA A 14 12.30 -23.10 20.52
C ALA A 14 12.32 -21.56 20.65
N SER A 15 13.11 -21.03 21.58
CA SER A 15 13.25 -19.58 21.78
C SER A 15 13.84 -18.88 20.56
N THR A 16 14.86 -19.46 19.94
CA THR A 16 15.47 -18.91 18.72
C THR A 16 14.51 -18.97 17.54
N LEU A 17 13.73 -20.04 17.37
CA LEU A 17 12.72 -20.14 16.32
C LEU A 17 11.64 -19.06 16.46
N VAL A 18 11.17 -18.77 17.68
CA VAL A 18 10.19 -17.70 17.93
C VAL A 18 10.77 -16.33 17.53
N LEU A 19 12.02 -16.04 17.90
CA LEU A 19 12.70 -14.80 17.54
C LEU A 19 12.91 -14.67 16.01
N VAL A 20 13.32 -15.76 15.36
CA VAL A 20 13.49 -15.81 13.89
C VAL A 20 12.16 -15.59 13.19
N GLN A 21 11.08 -16.20 13.66
CA GLN A 21 9.74 -16.04 13.07
C GLN A 21 9.21 -14.61 13.24
N ALA A 22 9.45 -13.99 14.40
CA ALA A 22 9.13 -12.57 14.64
C ALA A 22 9.95 -11.63 13.72
N ALA A 23 11.23 -11.94 13.50
CA ALA A 23 12.09 -11.18 12.59
C ALA A 23 11.71 -11.36 11.11
N GLN A 24 11.33 -12.57 10.70
CA GLN A 24 10.89 -12.86 9.33
C GLN A 24 9.58 -12.17 8.97
N ARG A 25 8.62 -12.03 9.89
CA ARG A 25 7.40 -11.25 9.64
C ARG A 25 7.66 -9.77 9.32
N ARG A 26 8.82 -9.22 9.70
CA ARG A 26 9.24 -7.85 9.32
C ARG A 26 9.89 -7.77 7.94
N LYS A 27 10.29 -8.90 7.35
CA LYS A 27 11.06 -9.01 6.10
C LYS A 27 10.25 -9.50 4.90
N GLU A 28 8.96 -9.19 4.78
CA GLU A 28 8.42 -9.05 3.42
C GLU A 28 8.90 -7.69 2.89
N PRO A 29 9.88 -7.62 1.96
CA PRO A 29 9.95 -6.47 1.09
C PRO A 29 8.70 -6.53 0.24
N ARG A 30 7.61 -5.91 0.71
CA ARG A 30 6.47 -5.57 -0.12
C ARG A 30 7.03 -4.64 -1.20
N LYS A 31 7.51 -5.22 -2.30
CA LYS A 31 7.85 -4.45 -3.48
C LYS A 31 6.60 -3.64 -3.77
N ASN A 32 6.70 -2.30 -3.74
CA ASN A 32 5.62 -1.39 -4.08
C ASN A 32 5.37 -1.48 -5.60
N VAL A 33 5.08 -2.69 -6.09
CA VAL A 33 4.71 -2.94 -7.48
C VAL A 33 3.26 -2.51 -7.60
N VAL A 34 3.05 -1.44 -8.36
CA VAL A 34 1.72 -1.03 -8.79
C VAL A 34 1.32 -2.00 -9.90
N LEU A 35 0.36 -2.88 -9.62
CA LEU A 35 -0.18 -3.79 -10.62
C LEU A 35 -1.50 -3.23 -11.12
N TRP A 36 -1.66 -3.15 -12.46
CA TRP A 36 -2.86 -2.58 -13.10
C TRP A 36 -4.14 -3.31 -12.69
N THR A 37 -4.06 -4.61 -12.42
CA THR A 37 -5.19 -5.45 -11.98
C THR A 37 -5.68 -5.15 -10.57
N ASP A 38 -4.95 -4.36 -9.78
CA ASP A 38 -5.36 -3.98 -8.42
C ASP A 38 -6.39 -2.83 -8.41
N PHE A 39 -6.69 -2.23 -9.56
CA PHE A 39 -7.49 -1.03 -9.71
C PHE A 39 -8.67 -1.28 -10.65
N THR A 40 -9.79 -0.57 -10.43
CA THR A 40 -11.00 -0.75 -11.25
C THR A 40 -11.16 0.29 -12.35
N ALA A 41 -10.34 1.35 -12.35
CA ALA A 41 -10.30 2.36 -13.40
C ALA A 41 -8.89 2.88 -13.67
N SER A 42 -8.69 3.38 -14.88
CA SER A 42 -7.42 3.95 -15.36
C SER A 42 -7.67 4.93 -16.50
N GLY A 43 -6.61 5.59 -16.99
CA GLY A 43 -6.71 6.48 -18.16
C GLY A 43 -7.55 7.73 -17.86
N ASP A 44 -8.44 8.07 -18.80
CA ASP A 44 -9.25 9.30 -18.75
C ASP A 44 -10.22 9.34 -17.57
N ASP A 45 -10.74 8.18 -17.15
CA ASP A 45 -11.62 8.07 -15.97
C ASP A 45 -10.93 8.58 -14.70
N CYS A 46 -9.61 8.44 -14.63
CA CYS A 46 -8.82 8.78 -13.45
C CYS A 46 -8.06 10.12 -13.57
N ARG A 47 -8.38 10.92 -14.59
CA ARG A 47 -7.87 12.28 -14.73
C ARG A 47 -8.67 13.25 -13.87
N LEU A 48 -8.00 14.31 -13.44
CA LEU A 48 -8.68 15.46 -12.86
C LEU A 48 -9.36 16.25 -13.98
N ASN A 49 -10.53 16.82 -13.70
CA ASN A 49 -11.18 17.76 -14.61
C ASN A 49 -10.47 19.13 -14.58
N TYR A 50 -10.96 20.08 -15.39
CA TYR A 50 -10.39 21.44 -15.46
C TYR A 50 -10.35 22.17 -14.10
N PHE A 51 -11.22 21.81 -13.17
CA PHE A 51 -11.28 22.37 -11.82
C PHE A 51 -10.41 21.60 -10.80
N GLY A 52 -9.62 20.62 -11.23
CA GLY A 52 -8.82 19.78 -10.34
C GLY A 52 -9.62 18.74 -9.56
N ASN A 53 -10.87 18.47 -9.95
CA ASN A 53 -11.72 17.49 -9.25
C ASN A 53 -11.68 16.12 -9.94
N CYS A 54 -11.65 15.05 -9.13
CA CYS A 54 -11.82 13.69 -9.64
C CYS A 54 -13.29 13.45 -10.03
N THR A 55 -13.54 13.02 -11.26
CA THR A 55 -14.90 12.76 -11.76
C THR A 55 -15.29 11.29 -11.71
N TYR A 56 -14.35 10.38 -11.48
CA TYR A 56 -14.60 8.94 -11.38
C TYR A 56 -15.61 8.60 -10.27
N ARG A 57 -16.72 7.93 -10.63
CA ARG A 57 -17.73 7.29 -9.77
C ARG A 57 -17.86 7.91 -8.36
N ASN A 58 -18.56 9.04 -8.26
CA ASN A 58 -18.77 9.82 -7.02
C ASN A 58 -17.48 10.40 -6.42
N LYS A 59 -16.52 10.81 -7.26
CA LYS A 59 -15.23 11.35 -6.82
C LYS A 59 -14.46 10.35 -5.94
N ASP A 60 -14.45 9.08 -6.32
CA ASP A 60 -13.79 8.01 -5.56
C ASP A 60 -12.37 7.73 -6.08
N PRO A 61 -11.32 8.43 -5.58
CA PRO A 61 -9.96 8.28 -6.10
C PRO A 61 -9.32 6.94 -5.76
N CYS A 62 -9.82 6.21 -4.77
CA CYS A 62 -9.11 5.10 -4.15
C CYS A 62 -9.03 3.85 -5.05
N PHE A 63 -9.87 3.77 -6.08
CA PHE A 63 -9.89 2.67 -7.04
C PHE A 63 -9.27 3.03 -8.39
N CYS A 64 -8.83 4.29 -8.54
CA CYS A 64 -8.12 4.74 -9.72
C CYS A 64 -6.67 4.28 -9.68
N LEU A 65 -6.16 3.85 -10.83
CA LEU A 65 -4.73 3.65 -10.99
C LEU A 65 -3.99 4.97 -10.72
N PRO A 66 -2.91 4.97 -9.92
CA PRO A 66 -2.09 6.16 -9.76
C PRO A 66 -1.50 6.58 -11.11
N PRO A 67 -1.40 7.90 -11.37
CA PRO A 67 -0.79 8.40 -12.59
C PRO A 67 0.70 8.02 -12.65
N ARG A 68 1.31 8.17 -13.84
CA ARG A 68 2.73 7.81 -13.99
C ARG A 68 3.62 8.78 -13.21
N PRO A 69 4.82 8.34 -12.79
CA PRO A 69 5.78 9.26 -12.21
C PRO A 69 6.24 10.31 -13.23
N SER A 70 6.29 11.57 -12.81
CA SER A 70 6.68 12.71 -13.65
C SER A 70 8.17 13.07 -13.56
N GLY A 71 8.86 12.55 -12.54
CA GLY A 71 10.24 12.91 -12.21
C GLY A 71 10.41 14.32 -11.61
N ARG A 72 9.33 15.08 -11.37
CA ARG A 72 9.40 16.46 -10.86
C ARG A 72 9.15 16.54 -9.35
N ASN A 73 10.07 17.17 -8.60
CA ASN A 73 10.06 17.20 -7.13
C ASN A 73 8.92 18.00 -6.47
N ARG A 74 8.04 18.64 -7.24
CA ARG A 74 6.90 19.45 -6.74
C ARG A 74 5.53 18.81 -6.98
N LEU A 75 5.50 17.51 -7.29
CA LEU A 75 4.25 16.80 -7.53
C LEU A 75 3.92 15.79 -6.42
N PRO A 76 2.66 15.31 -6.34
CA PRO A 76 2.23 14.30 -5.38
C PRO A 76 3.18 13.11 -5.28
N SER A 77 3.28 12.50 -4.11
CA SER A 77 4.17 11.34 -3.89
C SER A 77 3.47 10.20 -3.15
N TYR A 78 2.16 10.33 -2.90
CA TYR A 78 1.37 9.33 -2.21
C TYR A 78 0.21 8.86 -3.07
N PHE A 79 -0.11 7.57 -3.00
CA PHE A 79 -1.29 6.98 -3.64
C PHE A 79 -1.83 5.84 -2.78
N TYR A 80 -3.12 5.53 -2.91
CA TYR A 80 -3.72 4.39 -2.25
C TYR A 80 -3.50 3.10 -3.04
N SER A 81 -3.08 2.03 -2.37
CA SER A 81 -2.97 0.69 -2.94
C SER A 81 -4.09 -0.19 -2.38
N PRO A 82 -5.10 -0.56 -3.19
CA PRO A 82 -6.18 -1.46 -2.77
C PRO A 82 -5.66 -2.81 -2.27
N ARG A 83 -4.65 -3.36 -2.95
CA ARG A 83 -3.98 -4.61 -2.57
C ARG A 83 -3.44 -4.59 -1.14
N HIS A 84 -2.82 -3.49 -0.73
CA HIS A 84 -2.25 -3.33 0.61
C HIS A 84 -3.22 -2.70 1.61
N ARG A 85 -4.37 -2.23 1.12
CA ARG A 85 -5.35 -1.40 1.84
C ARG A 85 -4.69 -0.23 2.56
N ARG A 86 -3.67 0.35 1.93
CA ARG A 86 -2.85 1.41 2.52
C ARG A 86 -2.33 2.39 1.47
N CYS A 87 -2.16 3.62 1.91
CA CYS A 87 -1.44 4.66 1.24
C CYS A 87 0.05 4.37 1.22
N LYS A 88 0.67 4.56 0.07
CA LYS A 88 2.06 4.25 -0.22
C LYS A 88 2.75 5.49 -0.75
N LYS A 89 3.99 5.70 -0.29
CA LYS A 89 4.88 6.70 -0.86
C LYS A 89 5.60 6.11 -2.08
N THR A 90 5.66 6.86 -3.17
CA THR A 90 6.45 6.54 -4.35
C THR A 90 7.88 7.03 -4.19
N ARG A 91 8.81 6.39 -4.90
CA ARG A 91 10.22 6.84 -4.96
C ARG A 91 10.35 8.14 -5.77
N TYR A 92 9.51 8.29 -6.78
CA TYR A 92 9.48 9.42 -7.69
C TYR A 92 8.11 10.09 -7.59
N ALA A 93 8.06 11.41 -7.72
CA ALA A 93 6.80 12.13 -7.71
C ALA A 93 5.89 11.65 -8.86
N LEU A 94 4.62 11.48 -8.55
CA LEU A 94 3.51 11.15 -9.44
C LEU A 94 3.06 12.38 -10.21
N ASP A 95 2.55 12.22 -11.42
CA ASP A 95 1.74 13.28 -12.05
C ASP A 95 0.44 13.53 -11.27
N LEU A 96 -0.29 14.57 -11.68
CA LEU A 96 -1.62 14.87 -11.12
C LEU A 96 -2.66 13.90 -11.67
N GLY A 97 -3.48 13.35 -10.78
CA GLY A 97 -4.59 12.45 -11.09
C GLY A 97 -5.48 12.22 -9.89
N CYS A 98 -6.53 11.43 -10.06
CA CYS A 98 -7.45 11.10 -8.97
C CYS A 98 -6.73 10.43 -7.79
N ASN A 99 -5.93 9.39 -8.05
CA ASN A 99 -5.18 8.65 -7.01
C ASN A 99 -3.75 9.17 -6.85
N SER A 100 -3.60 10.47 -6.65
CA SER A 100 -2.31 11.11 -6.36
C SER A 100 -2.50 12.18 -5.29
N PHE A 101 -1.80 12.04 -4.17
CA PHE A 101 -1.92 12.91 -3.01
C PHE A 101 -0.56 13.50 -2.63
N GLU A 102 -0.55 14.77 -2.23
CA GLU A 102 0.67 15.44 -1.78
C GLU A 102 1.10 14.95 -0.41
N ARG A 103 0.13 14.68 0.48
CA ARG A 103 0.37 14.31 1.86
C ARG A 103 -0.19 12.92 2.16
N LEU A 104 0.53 12.17 2.99
CA LEU A 104 0.08 10.85 3.45
C LEU A 104 -1.27 10.94 4.18
N GLU A 105 -1.42 11.94 5.05
CA GLU A 105 -2.62 12.12 5.86
C GLU A 105 -3.87 12.33 5.00
N GLU A 106 -3.75 13.09 3.91
CA GLU A 106 -4.83 13.32 2.96
C GLU A 106 -5.26 12.01 2.28
N CYS A 107 -4.29 11.23 1.80
CA CYS A 107 -4.56 9.91 1.23
C CYS A 107 -5.24 8.98 2.24
N SER A 108 -4.71 8.90 3.47
CA SER A 108 -5.23 8.03 4.52
C SER A 108 -6.66 8.40 4.91
N LYS A 109 -6.92 9.70 5.16
CA LYS A 109 -8.27 10.19 5.45
C LYS A 109 -9.25 9.89 4.31
N THR A 110 -8.80 10.01 3.07
CA THR A 110 -9.63 9.79 1.88
C THR A 110 -9.93 8.32 1.63
N CYS A 111 -8.96 7.42 1.85
CA CYS A 111 -9.04 6.04 1.35
C CYS A 111 -8.90 4.93 2.41
N GLU A 112 -8.17 5.14 3.50
CA GLU A 112 -7.94 4.10 4.52
C GLU A 112 -9.03 4.04 5.60
N THR A 113 -9.72 5.16 5.84
CA THR A 113 -10.82 5.26 6.81
C THR A 113 -12.09 4.53 6.36
N ARG A 114 -12.16 4.12 5.09
CA ARG A 114 -13.31 3.44 4.52
C ARG A 114 -13.36 2.00 5.02
N ARG A 115 -14.54 1.57 5.50
CA ARG A 115 -14.77 0.15 5.78
C ARG A 115 -14.48 -0.67 4.50
N PRO A 116 -13.84 -1.84 4.60
CA PRO A 116 -13.61 -2.69 3.43
C PRO A 116 -14.95 -2.95 2.74
N ARG A 117 -15.05 -2.65 1.43
CA ARG A 117 -16.19 -3.16 0.66
C ARG A 117 -16.11 -4.70 0.70
N PRO A 118 -17.23 -5.43 0.90
CA PRO A 118 -17.24 -6.88 0.76
C PRO A 118 -16.64 -7.26 -0.59
N ARG A 119 -15.82 -8.31 -0.64
CA ARG A 119 -15.43 -8.89 -1.94
C ARG A 119 -16.70 -9.48 -2.56
N PRO A 120 -17.04 -9.17 -3.82
CA PRO A 120 -18.03 -9.96 -4.55
C PRO A 120 -17.52 -11.41 -4.60
N GLU A 121 -18.41 -12.36 -4.27
CA GLU A 121 -18.17 -13.81 -4.45
C GLU A 121 -18.13 -14.18 -5.94
#